data_AF-Q2LEM7-F1
#
_entry.id   AF-Q2LEM7-F1
#
_cell.length_a   1.000
_cell.length_b   1.000
_cell.length_c   1.000
_cell.angle_alpha   90.00
_cell.angle_beta   90.00
_cell.angle_gamma   90.00
#
_symmetry.space_group_name_H-M   'P 1'
#
loop_
_entity.id
_entity.type
_entity.pdbx_description
1 polymer ?
#
loop_
_entity_poly.entity_id
_entity_poly.type
_entity_poly.pdbx_seq_one_letter_code
_entity_poly.pdbx_strand_id
1 'polypeptide(L)'
;MRPIRLTSFGYLHLPTGPDGQPVPPAADRIEDVRDRLRDPAAARDILDLDGLDPRVQDVVLATPGARELLANLADYATLPAGPRRIAIGCAGGRHRASGLTELLAREVRARGLQADVEHLHVHLPRVLKTTDSDTRPRR
;
A
#
# COMPACT_ATOMS: atom_id res chain seq x y z
N MET A 1 -17.16 6.54 -19.15
CA MET A 1 -15.74 6.12 -18.98
C MET A 1 -15.70 4.95 -18.01
N ARG A 2 -14.84 3.94 -18.21
CA ARG A 2 -14.68 2.86 -17.22
C ARG A 2 -13.79 3.38 -16.07
N PRO A 3 -14.15 3.17 -14.79
CA PRO A 3 -13.32 3.60 -13.67
C PRO A 3 -11.98 2.86 -13.66
N ILE A 4 -10.94 3.54 -13.18
CA ILE A 4 -9.69 2.87 -12.81
C ILE A 4 -9.91 2.12 -11.49
N ARG A 5 -9.46 0.87 -11.41
CA ARG A 5 -9.48 0.08 -10.18
C ARG A 5 -8.17 0.27 -9.43
N LEU A 6 -8.27 0.65 -8.16
CA LEU A 6 -7.15 0.85 -7.27
C LEU A 6 -7.26 -0.15 -6.12
N THR A 7 -6.29 -1.03 -5.97
CA THR A 7 -6.32 -2.10 -4.95
C THR A 7 -5.16 -1.92 -3.98
N SER A 8 -5.44 -1.94 -2.68
CA SER A 8 -4.39 -2.05 -1.66
C SER A 8 -4.30 -3.46 -1.10
N PHE A 9 -3.10 -3.97 -0.86
CA PHE A 9 -2.92 -5.29 -0.27
C PHE A 9 -1.68 -5.38 0.64
N GLY A 10 -1.64 -6.47 1.41
CA GLY A 10 -0.54 -6.83 2.31
C GLY A 10 0.14 -8.13 1.87
N TYR A 11 1.44 -8.09 1.57
CA TYR A 11 2.21 -9.26 1.11
C TYR A 11 2.19 -10.43 2.10
N LEU A 12 2.13 -10.16 3.40
CA LEU A 12 2.14 -11.21 4.45
C LEU A 12 0.83 -11.99 4.56
N HIS A 13 -0.22 -11.57 3.85
CA HIS A 13 -1.53 -12.22 3.84
C HIS A 13 -1.86 -12.88 2.50
N LEU A 14 -0.97 -12.76 1.50
CA LEU A 14 -1.20 -13.35 0.19
C LEU A 14 -0.94 -14.87 0.23
N PRO A 15 -1.66 -15.66 -0.60
CA PRO A 15 -1.27 -17.03 -0.84
C PRO A 15 0.11 -17.08 -1.52
N THR A 16 0.85 -18.16 -1.30
CA THR A 16 2.14 -18.40 -1.95
C THR A 16 1.97 -19.32 -3.16
N GLY A 17 2.68 -19.02 -4.23
CA GLY A 17 2.76 -19.86 -5.42
C GLY A 17 3.64 -21.10 -5.19
N PRO A 18 3.77 -21.97 -6.23
CA PRO A 18 4.62 -23.16 -6.18
C PRO A 18 6.10 -22.88 -5.91
N ASP A 19 6.56 -21.67 -6.22
CA ASP A 19 7.92 -21.16 -5.98
C ASP A 19 8.11 -20.56 -4.57
N GLY A 20 7.08 -20.61 -3.73
CA GLY A 20 7.07 -20.04 -2.38
C GLY A 20 6.93 -18.53 -2.34
N GLN A 21 6.72 -17.84 -3.48
CA GLN A 21 6.56 -16.39 -3.53
C GLN A 21 5.10 -15.97 -3.34
N PRO A 22 4.82 -14.83 -2.67
CA PRO A 22 3.46 -14.29 -2.58
C PRO A 22 2.88 -14.00 -3.97
N VAL A 23 1.62 -14.36 -4.21
CA VAL A 23 0.90 -14.09 -5.47
C VAL A 23 0.09 -12.80 -5.34
N PRO A 24 0.52 -11.67 -5.93
CA PRO A 24 -0.20 -10.40 -5.82
C PRO A 24 -1.53 -10.41 -6.60
N PRO A 25 -2.44 -9.46 -6.30
CA PRO A 25 -3.67 -9.32 -7.09
C PRO A 25 -3.37 -8.97 -8.55
N ALA A 26 -4.24 -9.42 -9.45
CA ALA A 26 -4.11 -9.12 -10.87
C ALA A 26 -4.29 -7.61 -11.13
N ALA A 27 -3.19 -6.95 -11.48
CA ALA A 27 -3.16 -5.54 -11.85
C ALA A 27 -2.24 -5.30 -13.04
N ASP A 28 -2.46 -4.20 -13.74
CA ASP A 28 -1.62 -3.81 -14.88
C ASP A 28 -0.31 -3.17 -14.36
N ARG A 29 -0.38 -2.55 -13.18
CA ARG A 29 0.77 -2.05 -12.41
C ARG A 29 0.64 -2.48 -10.96
N ILE A 30 1.69 -3.09 -10.41
CA ILE A 30 1.83 -3.37 -8.98
C ILE A 30 2.98 -2.52 -8.45
N GLU A 31 2.72 -1.77 -7.39
CA GLU A 31 3.72 -0.95 -6.70
C GLU A 31 4.00 -1.55 -5.31
N ASP A 32 5.23 -2.03 -5.10
CA ASP A 32 5.69 -2.53 -3.81
C ASP A 32 6.35 -1.42 -3.01
N VAL A 33 5.75 -1.06 -1.88
CA VAL A 33 6.23 0.03 -1.01
C VAL A 33 6.84 -0.46 0.30
N ARG A 34 7.16 -1.76 0.41
CA ARG A 34 7.75 -2.36 1.63
C ARG A 34 9.05 -1.69 2.04
N ASP A 35 9.93 -1.42 1.07
CA ASP A 35 11.26 -0.85 1.29
C ASP A 35 11.33 0.65 1.03
N ARG A 36 10.34 1.19 0.30
CA ARG A 36 10.32 2.62 -0.11
C ARG A 36 9.79 3.55 0.98
N LEU A 37 8.93 3.05 1.85
CA LEU A 37 8.25 3.88 2.84
C LEU A 37 8.57 3.41 4.25
N ARG A 38 9.02 4.35 5.10
CA ARG A 38 9.31 4.10 6.52
C ARG A 38 8.08 3.52 7.21
N ASP A 39 8.29 2.57 8.12
CA ASP A 39 7.20 2.02 8.91
C ASP A 39 6.59 3.12 9.80
N PRO A 40 5.27 3.40 9.68
CA PRO A 40 4.57 4.32 10.57
C PRO A 40 4.65 3.90 12.05
N ALA A 41 5.11 2.68 12.36
CA ALA A 41 5.34 2.22 13.73
C ALA A 41 6.26 3.12 14.59
N ALA A 42 6.98 4.08 14.01
CA ALA A 42 7.67 5.13 14.76
C ALA A 42 6.70 6.13 15.45
N ALA A 43 5.51 6.31 14.90
CA ALA A 43 4.44 7.12 15.45
C ALA A 43 3.50 6.23 16.29
N ARG A 44 3.78 6.14 17.59
CA ARG A 44 3.03 5.28 18.53
C ARG A 44 1.54 5.61 18.58
N ASP A 45 1.17 6.83 18.25
CA ASP A 45 -0.16 7.42 18.36
C ASP A 45 -1.11 7.08 17.19
N ILE A 46 -0.63 6.37 16.16
CA ILE A 46 -1.44 5.95 15.00
C ILE A 46 -1.42 4.43 14.77
N LEU A 47 -0.86 3.66 15.70
CA LEU A 47 -0.66 2.20 15.56
C LEU A 47 -1.96 1.41 15.40
N ASP A 48 -3.03 1.88 16.04
CA ASP A 48 -4.35 1.24 16.01
C ASP A 48 -5.25 1.77 14.89
N LEU A 49 -4.83 2.87 14.23
CA LEU A 49 -5.51 3.44 13.07
C LEU A 49 -5.15 2.66 11.80
N ASP A 50 -5.85 2.93 10.70
CA ASP A 50 -5.56 2.35 9.40
C ASP A 50 -5.37 3.44 8.34
N GLY A 51 -4.97 3.06 7.13
CA GLY A 51 -4.71 4.00 6.05
C GLY A 51 -5.93 4.78 5.54
N LEU A 52 -7.15 4.50 6.01
CA LEU A 52 -8.31 5.33 5.68
C LEU A 52 -8.35 6.57 6.57
N ASP A 53 -7.72 6.52 7.75
CA ASP A 53 -7.61 7.65 8.65
C ASP A 53 -6.67 8.74 8.09
N PRO A 54 -7.09 10.01 8.03
CA PRO A 54 -6.26 11.12 7.56
C PRO A 54 -4.92 11.24 8.27
N ARG A 55 -4.84 10.93 9.57
CA ARG A 55 -3.58 10.99 10.34
C ARG A 55 -2.56 9.99 9.83
N VAL A 56 -3.01 8.78 9.44
CA VAL A 56 -2.12 7.77 8.84
C VAL A 56 -1.70 8.22 7.44
N GLN A 57 -2.62 8.81 6.66
CA GLN A 57 -2.32 9.33 5.32
C GLN A 57 -1.28 10.46 5.38
N ASP A 58 -1.35 11.35 6.37
CA ASP A 58 -0.37 12.42 6.60
C ASP A 58 1.02 11.85 6.89
N VAL A 59 1.11 10.84 7.75
CA VAL A 59 2.39 10.16 8.05
C VAL A 59 2.96 9.47 6.81
N VAL A 60 2.10 8.81 6.02
CA VAL A 60 2.51 8.19 4.76
C VAL A 60 3.04 9.25 3.78
N LEU A 61 2.33 10.37 3.59
CA LEU A 61 2.76 11.48 2.73
C LEU A 61 4.04 12.17 3.20
N ALA A 62 4.27 12.25 4.51
CA ALA A 62 5.47 12.83 5.09
C ALA A 62 6.73 11.99 4.83
N THR A 63 6.58 10.75 4.37
CA THR A 63 7.71 9.88 4.03
C THR A 63 8.42 10.37 2.76
N PRO A 64 9.76 10.48 2.75
CA PRO A 64 10.51 10.86 1.56
C PRO A 64 10.13 10.00 0.34
N GLY A 65 9.87 10.64 -0.80
CA GLY A 65 9.47 9.98 -2.04
C GLY A 65 7.99 9.59 -2.15
N ALA A 66 7.19 9.67 -1.07
CA ALA A 66 5.77 9.29 -1.13
C ALA A 66 4.96 10.21 -2.06
N ARG A 67 5.19 11.53 -1.98
CA ARG A 67 4.51 12.52 -2.84
C ARG A 67 4.86 12.35 -4.32
N GLU A 68 6.13 12.09 -4.61
CA GLU A 68 6.61 11.86 -5.97
C GLU A 68 6.01 10.57 -6.55
N LEU A 69 6.01 9.48 -5.76
CA LEU A 69 5.36 8.23 -6.17
C LEU A 69 3.88 8.45 -6.47
N LEU A 70 3.18 9.17 -5.60
CA LEU A 70 1.76 9.48 -5.78
C LEU A 70 1.50 10.27 -7.07
N ALA A 71 2.28 11.32 -7.32
CA ALA A 71 2.19 12.12 -8.53
C ALA A 71 2.43 11.26 -9.79
N ASN A 72 3.48 10.44 -9.79
CA ASN A 72 3.82 9.58 -10.91
C ASN A 72 2.72 8.54 -11.21
N LEU A 73 2.12 7.94 -10.17
CA LEU A 73 1.01 7.00 -10.34
C LEU A 73 -0.25 7.70 -10.88
N ALA A 74 -0.53 8.92 -10.41
CA ALA A 74 -1.66 9.70 -10.91
C ALA A 74 -1.45 10.14 -12.37
N ASP A 75 -0.23 10.54 -12.75
CA ASP A 75 0.14 10.84 -14.14
C ASP A 75 -0.05 9.61 -15.03
N TYR A 76 0.47 8.46 -14.58
CA TYR A 76 0.34 7.19 -15.28
C TYR A 76 -1.13 6.79 -15.48
N ALA A 77 -2.00 6.99 -14.48
CA ALA A 77 -3.43 6.71 -14.57
C ALA A 77 -4.16 7.56 -15.62
N THR A 78 -3.65 8.75 -15.94
CA THR A 78 -4.27 9.66 -16.92
C THR A 78 -3.83 9.46 -18.37
N LEU A 79 -2.88 8.56 -18.63
CA LEU A 79 -2.45 8.29 -20.00
C LEU A 79 -3.60 7.72 -20.85
N PRO A 80 -3.70 8.05 -22.15
CA PRO A 80 -4.75 7.52 -23.04
C PRO A 80 -4.78 5.98 -23.11
N ALA A 81 -3.60 5.35 -23.07
CA ALA A 81 -3.40 3.91 -22.94
C ALA A 81 -2.94 3.50 -21.53
N GLY A 82 -3.32 4.31 -20.53
CA GLY A 82 -2.97 4.09 -19.13
C GLY A 82 -3.61 2.84 -18.52
N PRO A 83 -3.20 2.48 -17.30
CA PRO A 83 -3.65 1.27 -16.63
C PRO A 83 -5.15 1.33 -16.34
N ARG A 84 -5.79 0.17 -16.31
CA ARG A 84 -7.14 0.01 -15.77
C ARG A 84 -7.11 -0.47 -14.32
N ARG A 85 -6.01 -1.09 -13.89
CA ARG A 85 -5.83 -1.64 -12.55
C ARG A 85 -4.45 -1.29 -12.01
N ILE A 86 -4.41 -0.57 -10.90
CA ILE A 86 -3.19 -0.31 -10.13
C ILE A 86 -3.35 -0.98 -8.77
N ALA A 87 -2.37 -1.78 -8.36
CA ALA A 87 -2.31 -2.34 -7.02
C ALA A 87 -1.11 -1.79 -6.25
N ILE A 88 -1.30 -1.46 -4.98
CA ILE A 88 -0.25 -0.99 -4.07
C ILE A 88 -0.11 -2.00 -2.92
N GLY A 89 1.09 -2.55 -2.76
CA GLY A 89 1.40 -3.57 -1.78
C GLY A 89 2.34 -3.06 -0.70
N CYS A 90 2.01 -3.30 0.57
CA CYS A 90 2.96 -3.16 1.68
C CYS A 90 3.03 -4.46 2.49
N ALA A 91 3.72 -4.50 3.63
CA ALA A 91 3.87 -5.74 4.39
C ALA A 91 2.51 -6.30 4.86
N GLY A 92 1.72 -5.50 5.59
CA GLY A 92 0.43 -5.93 6.16
C GLY A 92 -0.81 -5.38 5.46
N GLY A 93 -0.68 -4.44 4.52
CA GLY A 93 -1.82 -3.83 3.81
C GLY A 93 -2.60 -2.76 4.60
N ARG A 94 -2.47 -2.73 5.94
CA ARG A 94 -3.26 -1.86 6.83
C ARG A 94 -2.98 -0.36 6.75
N HIS A 95 -1.73 0.08 6.57
CA HIS A 95 -1.35 1.50 6.68
C HIS A 95 -0.86 2.09 5.36
N ARG A 96 0.38 1.76 4.98
CA ARG A 96 1.07 2.38 3.83
C ARG A 96 0.33 2.15 2.51
N ALA A 97 -0.10 0.91 2.26
CA ALA A 97 -0.78 0.55 1.02
C ALA A 97 -2.16 1.21 0.92
N SER A 98 -3.04 0.97 1.90
CA SER A 98 -4.38 1.56 1.94
C SER A 98 -4.35 3.09 1.93
N GLY A 99 -3.45 3.71 2.70
CA GLY A 99 -3.29 5.16 2.74
C GLY A 99 -2.86 5.76 1.39
N LEU A 100 -1.86 5.17 0.73
CA LEU A 100 -1.49 5.60 -0.62
C LEU A 100 -2.61 5.37 -1.64
N THR A 101 -3.36 4.27 -1.52
CA THR A 101 -4.47 3.98 -2.42
C THR A 101 -5.58 5.03 -2.29
N GLU A 102 -5.94 5.43 -1.07
CA GLU A 102 -6.92 6.51 -0.83
C GLU A 102 -6.45 7.87 -1.36
N LEU A 103 -5.17 8.19 -1.13
CA LEU A 103 -4.54 9.39 -1.68
C LEU A 103 -4.56 9.38 -3.21
N LEU A 104 -4.20 8.26 -3.84
CA LEU A 104 -4.20 8.13 -5.29
C LEU A 104 -5.61 8.25 -5.85
N ALA A 105 -6.61 7.65 -5.19
CA ALA A 105 -8.00 7.77 -5.58
C ALA A 105 -8.47 9.24 -5.60
N ARG A 106 -8.06 10.04 -4.61
CA ARG A 106 -8.34 11.48 -4.59
C ARG A 106 -7.67 12.22 -5.75
N GLU A 107 -6.39 11.96 -6.00
CA GLU A 107 -5.64 12.60 -7.09
C GLU A 107 -6.21 12.29 -8.48
N VAL A 108 -6.54 11.02 -8.77
CA VAL A 108 -7.11 10.67 -10.08
C VAL A 108 -8.53 11.22 -10.26
N ARG A 109 -9.32 11.31 -9.18
CA ARG A 109 -10.65 11.94 -9.20
C ARG A 109 -10.54 13.44 -9.45
N ALA A 110 -9.58 14.13 -8.83
CA ALA A 110 -9.30 15.54 -9.07
C ALA A 110 -8.91 15.82 -10.54
N ARG A 111 -8.34 14.82 -11.22
CA ARG A 111 -7.99 14.86 -12.65
C ARG A 111 -9.13 14.45 -13.59
N GLY A 112 -10.35 14.25 -13.06
CA GLY A 112 -11.54 13.94 -13.86
C GLY A 112 -11.74 12.46 -14.19
N LEU A 113 -10.97 11.55 -13.59
CA LEU A 113 -11.19 10.11 -13.72
C LEU A 113 -12.13 9.58 -12.63
N GLN A 114 -12.83 8.49 -12.92
CA GLN A 114 -13.53 7.72 -11.89
C GLN A 114 -12.59 6.66 -11.31
N ALA A 115 -12.62 6.46 -9.98
CA ALA A 115 -11.81 5.47 -9.28
C ALA A 115 -12.67 4.55 -8.41
N ASP A 116 -12.50 3.25 -8.60
CA ASP A 116 -13.06 2.16 -7.79
C ASP A 116 -11.96 1.64 -6.87
N VAL A 117 -12.18 1.64 -5.55
CA VAL A 117 -11.15 1.37 -4.54
C VAL A 117 -11.49 0.09 -3.79
N GLU A 118 -10.49 -0.78 -3.65
CA GLU A 118 -10.62 -2.05 -2.94
C GLU A 118 -9.44 -2.26 -1.98
N HIS A 119 -9.72 -2.58 -0.72
CA HIS A 119 -8.70 -2.82 0.28
C HIS A 119 -8.76 -4.27 0.78
N LEU A 120 -7.87 -5.13 0.27
CA LEU A 120 -7.92 -6.56 0.55
C LEU A 120 -7.66 -6.89 2.02
N HIS A 121 -6.72 -6.19 2.66
CA HIS A 121 -6.19 -6.59 3.98
C HIS A 121 -6.24 -5.48 5.03
N VAL A 122 -6.95 -4.37 4.77
CA VAL A 122 -6.96 -3.23 5.72
C VAL A 122 -7.62 -3.57 7.07
N HIS A 123 -8.60 -4.45 7.04
CA HIS A 123 -9.34 -4.93 8.21
C HIS A 123 -8.56 -5.97 9.03
N LEU A 124 -7.43 -6.48 8.51
CA LEU A 124 -6.63 -7.51 9.19
C LEU A 124 -5.72 -6.89 10.25
N PRO A 125 -5.40 -7.65 11.32
CA PRO A 125 -4.44 -7.21 12.32
C PRO A 125 -3.04 -7.06 11.72
N ARG A 126 -2.21 -6.23 12.36
CA ARG A 126 -0.79 -6.14 12.00
C ARG A 126 -0.11 -7.49 12.20
N VAL A 127 0.58 -7.95 11.16
CA VAL A 127 1.55 -9.04 11.29
C VAL A 127 2.83 -8.46 11.89
N LEU A 128 3.10 -8.80 13.14
CA LEU A 128 4.38 -8.50 13.78
C LEU A 128 5.38 -9.55 13.30
N LYS A 129 6.45 -9.14 12.61
CA LYS A 129 7.60 -10.02 12.42
C LYS A 129 8.26 -10.18 13.79
N THR A 130 8.17 -11.35 14.39
CA THR A 130 9.03 -11.71 15.53
C THR A 130 10.46 -11.67 15.03
N THR A 131 11.23 -10.66 15.42
CA THR A 131 12.69 -10.73 15.31
C THR A 131 13.15 -11.76 16.31
N ASP A 132 13.28 -13.01 15.88
CA ASP A 132 14.08 -14.00 16.61
C ASP A 132 15.51 -13.47 16.68
N SER A 133 15.81 -12.82 17.80
CA SER A 133 17.15 -12.45 18.22
C SER A 133 17.36 -13.01 19.61
N ASP A 134 17.24 -14.34 19.74
CA ASP A 134 17.74 -15.05 20.90
C ASP A 134 18.65 -16.20 20.45
N THR A 135 19.83 -15.82 19.94
CA THR A 135 20.98 -16.73 19.91
C THR A 135 22.09 -16.11 20.75
N ARG A 136 21.98 -16.23 22.07
CA ARG A 136 23.14 -16.11 22.96
C ARG A 136 23.57 -17.52 23.38
N PRO A 137 24.81 -17.96 23.07
CA PRO A 137 25.29 -19.21 23.62
C PRO A 137 25.48 -19.01 25.13
N ARG A 138 24.80 -19.83 25.94
CA ARG A 138 25.12 -19.97 27.35
C ARG A 138 26.52 -20.56 27.46
N ARG A 139 27.44 -19.82 28.08
CA ARG A 139 28.71 -20.34 28.59
C ARG A 139 28.47 -21.07 29.90
#